data_AF-A0A7Y3T9Q5-F1
#
_entry.id   AF-A0A7Y3T9Q5-F1
#
_cell.length_a   1.000
_cell.length_b   1.000
_cell.length_c   1.000
_cell.angle_alpha   90.00
_cell.angle_beta   90.00
_cell.angle_gamma   90.00
#
_symmetry.space_group_name_H-M   'P 1'
#
loop_
_entity.id
_entity.type
_entity.pdbx_description
1 polymer ?
#
loop_
_entity_poly.entity_id
_entity_poly.type
_entity_poly.pdbx_seq_one_letter_code
_entity_poly.pdbx_strand_id
1 'polypeptide(L)'
;MSTIKNPTTFFSYLRRAPFGNRLTQAQVDGINVILDVWNYYHLTDRRWLANILAQIFHETGGRMQPVRETNANSDAQAKSRLETAWKAGKLKSVKTPYWRDGFFGRGFIQITHEENYDRLGDRLDIDLVNNPSKALDPLISARIAIVGMAEGLFTNGRHKLSDYFNAKVDDPEGSRAIVNGTDKAKLIAGYHKNFLDAIDAASVEVPVSDANAALATADDVKPSASGSVKSLIGGTVGTAVVSAVVGVNNPWAFGVSALLLLLGAGAVYMFASGRWSVNRLKEI
;
A
#
# COMPACT_ATOMS: atom_id res chain seq x y z
N MET A 1 -3.42 -19.84 10.84
CA MET A 1 -4.63 -19.07 10.46
C MET A 1 -4.19 -17.64 10.13
N SER A 2 -4.73 -17.01 9.09
CA SER A 2 -4.37 -15.63 8.73
C SER A 2 -4.72 -14.68 9.86
N THR A 3 -3.81 -13.76 10.18
CA THR A 3 -4.06 -12.68 11.16
C THR A 3 -5.11 -11.69 10.64
N ILE A 4 -5.19 -11.51 9.32
CA ILE A 4 -6.15 -10.65 8.64
C ILE A 4 -7.27 -11.52 8.08
N LYS A 5 -8.49 -11.41 8.64
CA LYS A 5 -9.66 -12.16 8.20
C LYS A 5 -10.52 -11.37 7.20
N ASN A 6 -10.52 -10.05 7.29
CA ASN A 6 -11.24 -9.17 6.39
C ASN A 6 -10.28 -8.19 5.69
N PRO A 7 -9.69 -8.56 4.53
CA PRO A 7 -8.76 -7.71 3.79
C PRO A 7 -9.35 -6.35 3.37
N THR A 8 -10.64 -6.32 3.01
CA THR A 8 -11.34 -5.08 2.63
C THR A 8 -11.34 -4.06 3.77
N THR A 9 -11.64 -4.52 4.98
CA THR A 9 -11.62 -3.67 6.18
C THR A 9 -10.20 -3.22 6.48
N PHE A 10 -9.23 -4.16 6.45
CA PHE A 10 -7.82 -3.87 6.69
C PHE A 10 -7.30 -2.73 5.79
N PHE A 11 -7.42 -2.90 4.47
CA PHE A 11 -6.93 -1.90 3.52
C PHE A 11 -7.74 -0.59 3.54
N SER A 12 -9.00 -0.62 3.97
CA SER A 12 -9.79 0.60 4.16
C SER A 12 -9.28 1.44 5.34
N TYR A 13 -8.86 0.81 6.44
CA TYR A 13 -8.21 1.50 7.55
C TYR A 13 -6.86 2.07 7.13
N LEU A 14 -6.01 1.26 6.49
CA LEU A 14 -4.71 1.71 6.01
C LEU A 14 -4.81 2.90 5.06
N ARG A 15 -5.76 2.86 4.12
CA ARG A 15 -5.99 3.96 3.18
C ARG A 15 -6.21 5.28 3.91
N ARG A 16 -6.97 5.31 5.01
CA ARG A 16 -7.18 6.52 5.82
C ARG A 16 -5.90 6.94 6.52
N ALA A 17 -5.30 6.04 7.30
CA ALA A 17 -4.04 6.25 7.99
C ALA A 17 -3.25 4.93 8.05
N PRO A 18 -1.93 4.93 7.79
CA PRO A 18 -1.06 6.11 7.66
C PRO A 18 -0.98 6.72 6.24
N PHE A 19 -1.75 6.23 5.26
CA PHE A 19 -1.54 6.58 3.85
C PHE A 19 -2.28 7.86 3.35
N GLY A 20 -3.05 8.54 4.21
CA GLY A 20 -3.58 9.87 3.87
C GLY A 20 -4.66 9.87 2.79
N ASN A 21 -5.61 8.94 2.88
CA ASN A 21 -6.74 8.69 1.97
C ASN A 21 -6.39 8.15 0.59
N ARG A 22 -5.12 7.81 0.32
CA ARG A 22 -4.69 7.24 -0.96
C ARG A 22 -3.89 5.98 -0.71
N LEU A 23 -4.15 4.94 -1.47
CA LEU A 23 -3.39 3.69 -1.38
C LEU A 23 -3.20 3.17 -2.81
N THR A 24 -1.95 3.03 -3.24
CA THR A 24 -1.58 2.57 -4.57
C THR A 24 -1.57 1.06 -4.64
N GLN A 25 -1.69 0.51 -5.85
CA GLN A 25 -1.61 -0.94 -6.04
C GLN A 25 -0.26 -1.50 -5.59
N ALA A 26 0.85 -0.82 -5.91
CA ALA A 26 2.17 -1.22 -5.45
C ALA A 26 2.27 -1.27 -3.90
N GLN A 27 1.62 -0.35 -3.19
CA GLN A 27 1.58 -0.42 -1.72
C GLN A 27 0.80 -1.64 -1.23
N VAL A 28 -0.35 -1.94 -1.87
CA VAL A 28 -1.17 -3.12 -1.57
C VAL A 28 -0.36 -4.40 -1.81
N ASP A 29 0.30 -4.52 -2.96
CA ASP A 29 1.08 -5.71 -3.34
C ASP A 29 2.23 -5.96 -2.36
N GLY A 30 2.96 -4.91 -1.98
CA GLY A 30 4.04 -5.04 -1.00
C GLY A 30 3.56 -5.40 0.40
N ILE A 31 2.42 -4.84 0.83
CA ILE A 31 1.78 -5.24 2.09
C ILE A 31 1.36 -6.72 2.04
N ASN A 32 0.75 -7.17 0.95
CA ASN A 32 0.34 -8.57 0.80
C ASN A 32 1.54 -9.52 0.89
N VAL A 33 2.67 -9.20 0.24
CA VAL A 33 3.90 -10.00 0.37
C VAL A 33 4.36 -10.10 1.82
N ILE A 34 4.30 -9.00 2.59
CA ILE A 34 4.65 -9.00 4.02
C ILE A 34 3.69 -9.90 4.82
N LEU A 35 2.38 -9.82 4.54
CA LEU A 35 1.37 -10.66 5.19
C LEU A 35 1.54 -12.14 4.87
N ASP A 36 1.87 -12.48 3.63
CA ASP A 36 2.11 -13.86 3.21
C ASP A 36 3.32 -14.46 3.93
N VAL A 37 4.42 -13.71 4.02
CA VAL A 37 5.62 -14.13 4.76
C VAL A 37 5.34 -14.22 6.27
N TRP A 38 4.59 -13.28 6.83
CA TRP A 38 4.16 -13.33 8.23
C TRP A 38 3.39 -14.63 8.53
N ASN A 39 2.44 -14.97 7.67
CA ASN A 39 1.64 -16.19 7.79
C ASN A 39 2.49 -17.46 7.64
N TYR A 40 3.48 -17.45 6.73
CA TYR A 40 4.43 -18.55 6.53
C TYR A 40 5.22 -18.88 7.80
N TYR A 41 5.69 -17.86 8.53
CA TYR A 41 6.43 -18.06 9.79
C TYR A 41 5.54 -18.38 10.99
N HIS A 42 4.22 -18.42 10.82
CA HIS A 42 3.25 -18.73 11.88
C HIS A 42 3.37 -17.85 13.12
N LEU A 43 3.82 -16.60 12.96
CA LEU A 43 3.83 -15.61 14.03
C LEU A 43 2.40 -15.12 14.29
N THR A 44 2.08 -14.83 15.55
CA THR A 44 0.69 -14.60 15.98
C THR A 44 0.47 -13.31 16.77
N ASP A 45 1.52 -12.70 17.33
CA ASP A 45 1.37 -11.45 18.06
C ASP A 45 1.09 -10.29 17.09
N ARG A 46 -0.14 -9.80 17.08
CA ARG A 46 -0.58 -8.69 16.22
C ARG A 46 0.25 -7.43 16.40
N ARG A 47 0.79 -7.20 17.60
CA ARG A 47 1.63 -6.02 17.90
C ARG A 47 2.96 -6.09 17.17
N TRP A 48 3.48 -7.31 16.97
CA TRP A 48 4.70 -7.54 16.19
C TRP A 48 4.45 -7.24 14.71
N LEU A 49 3.36 -7.76 14.13
CA LEU A 49 2.99 -7.46 12.75
C LEU A 49 2.79 -5.96 12.52
N ALA A 50 2.08 -5.28 13.44
CA ALA A 50 1.90 -3.83 13.40
C ALA A 50 3.25 -3.10 13.42
N ASN A 51 4.21 -3.57 14.24
CA ASN A 51 5.53 -2.96 14.36
C ASN A 51 6.37 -3.15 13.10
N ILE A 52 6.36 -4.35 12.53
CA ILE A 52 7.04 -4.66 11.26
C ILE A 52 6.51 -3.74 10.16
N LEU A 53 5.19 -3.64 9.99
CA LEU A 53 4.57 -2.77 8.99
C LEU A 53 4.91 -1.28 9.22
N ALA A 54 4.91 -0.82 10.47
CA ALA A 54 5.25 0.56 10.83
C ALA A 54 6.70 0.92 10.50
N GLN A 55 7.64 0.03 10.82
CA GLN A 55 9.06 0.21 10.55
C GLN A 55 9.32 0.20 9.05
N ILE A 56 8.75 -0.76 8.31
CA ILE A 56 8.85 -0.82 6.84
C ILE A 56 8.24 0.42 6.19
N PHE A 57 7.09 0.89 6.68
CA PHE A 57 6.47 2.12 6.19
C PHE A 57 7.42 3.31 6.35
N HIS A 58 8.07 3.44 7.50
CA HIS A 58 9.03 4.51 7.74
C HIS A 58 10.26 4.41 6.82
N GLU A 59 10.91 3.24 6.79
CA GLU A 59 12.15 3.02 6.05
C GLU A 59 11.98 3.15 4.53
N THR A 60 10.81 2.82 4.00
CA THR A 60 10.52 2.94 2.56
C THR A 60 9.94 4.30 2.16
N GLY A 61 9.74 5.21 3.13
CA GLY A 61 9.04 6.47 2.93
C GLY A 61 7.60 6.27 2.46
N GLY A 62 6.91 5.27 3.00
CA GLY A 62 5.53 4.92 2.72
C GLY A 62 5.29 4.18 1.41
N ARG A 63 6.34 3.80 0.67
CA ARG A 63 6.20 3.06 -0.60
C ARG A 63 5.71 1.63 -0.38
N MET A 64 6.02 1.05 0.78
CA MET A 64 5.82 -0.39 1.05
C MET A 64 6.41 -1.24 -0.07
N GLN A 65 7.56 -0.84 -0.59
CA GLN A 65 8.31 -1.56 -1.62
C GLN A 65 9.79 -1.60 -1.21
N PRO A 66 10.53 -2.67 -1.51
CA PRO A 66 11.96 -2.72 -1.27
C PRO A 66 12.65 -1.56 -2.00
N VAL A 67 13.43 -0.76 -1.27
CA VAL A 67 14.14 0.37 -1.87
C VAL A 67 15.64 0.17 -1.79
N ARG A 68 16.33 0.78 -2.75
CA ARG A 68 17.77 0.95 -2.71
C ARG A 68 18.10 2.25 -1.99
N GLU A 69 19.17 2.28 -1.20
CA GLU A 69 19.64 3.49 -0.52
C GLU A 69 19.73 4.66 -1.50
N THR A 70 19.36 5.85 -1.04
CA THR A 70 19.21 7.07 -1.86
C THR A 70 18.09 7.01 -2.91
N ASN A 71 17.20 6.00 -2.88
CA ASN A 71 16.19 5.72 -3.91
C ASN A 71 16.82 5.64 -5.31
N ALA A 72 17.95 4.93 -5.41
CA ALA A 72 18.67 4.79 -6.66
C ALA A 72 18.11 3.64 -7.53
N ASN A 73 18.11 3.86 -8.85
CA ASN A 73 17.66 2.86 -9.81
C ASN A 73 18.72 1.77 -10.09
N SER A 74 19.96 1.99 -9.67
CA SER A 74 21.06 1.02 -9.83
C SER A 74 22.08 1.12 -8.71
N ASP A 75 22.86 0.06 -8.52
CA ASP A 75 23.93 0.01 -7.52
C ASP A 75 25.01 1.06 -7.80
N ALA A 76 25.38 1.25 -9.08
CA ALA A 76 26.31 2.30 -9.50
C ALA A 76 25.80 3.70 -9.13
N GLN A 77 24.49 3.95 -9.31
CA GLN A 77 23.90 5.23 -8.95
C GLN A 77 23.87 5.44 -7.42
N ALA A 78 23.54 4.40 -6.64
CA ALA A 78 23.59 4.48 -5.18
C ALA A 78 25.01 4.81 -4.69
N LYS A 79 26.00 4.03 -5.13
CA LYS A 79 27.42 4.23 -4.78
C LYS A 79 27.90 5.63 -5.16
N SER A 80 27.56 6.11 -6.36
CA SER A 80 27.95 7.45 -6.82
C SER A 80 27.35 8.58 -5.96
N ARG A 81 26.07 8.47 -5.59
CA ARG A 81 25.40 9.45 -4.71
C ARG A 81 26.00 9.47 -3.31
N LEU A 82 26.25 8.28 -2.73
CA LEU A 82 26.87 8.14 -1.42
C LEU A 82 28.30 8.69 -1.41
N GLU A 83 29.09 8.36 -2.44
CA GLU A 83 30.46 8.85 -2.59
C GLU A 83 30.50 10.38 -2.72
N THR A 84 29.57 10.96 -3.49
CA THR A 84 29.44 12.42 -3.63
C THR A 84 29.08 13.08 -2.29
N ALA A 85 28.14 12.50 -1.53
CA ALA A 85 27.73 13.01 -0.23
C ALA A 85 28.85 12.89 0.82
N TRP A 86 29.62 11.81 0.80
CA TRP A 86 30.77 11.58 1.68
C TRP A 86 31.89 12.58 1.42
N LYS A 87 32.29 12.77 0.15
CA LYS A 87 33.29 13.77 -0.26
C LYS A 87 32.88 15.21 0.09
N ALA A 88 31.58 15.49 0.08
CA ALA A 88 31.02 16.77 0.50
C ALA A 88 30.88 16.93 2.02
N GLY A 89 31.33 15.96 2.83
CA GLY A 89 31.27 16.01 4.30
C GLY A 89 29.85 15.91 4.88
N LYS A 90 28.86 15.45 4.10
CA LYS A 90 27.46 15.36 4.52
C LYS A 90 27.16 14.11 5.37
N LEU A 91 28.01 13.09 5.28
CA LEU A 91 27.87 11.83 6.03
C LEU A 91 28.79 11.81 7.26
N LYS A 92 28.53 12.72 8.21
CA LYS A 92 29.41 12.98 9.37
C LYS A 92 29.60 11.77 10.31
N SER A 93 28.65 10.85 10.34
CA SER A 93 28.71 9.63 11.16
C SER A 93 29.49 8.49 10.49
N VAL A 94 29.74 8.57 9.18
CA VAL A 94 30.38 7.50 8.42
C VAL A 94 31.89 7.66 8.46
N LYS A 95 32.56 6.77 9.19
CA LYS A 95 34.03 6.70 9.25
C LYS A 95 34.62 5.93 8.06
N THR A 96 33.98 4.81 7.71
CA THR A 96 34.41 3.92 6.63
C THR A 96 33.28 3.78 5.60
N PRO A 97 33.55 3.98 4.30
CA PRO A 97 32.53 4.00 3.25
C PRO A 97 32.03 2.59 2.89
N TYR A 98 31.15 2.04 3.72
CA TYR A 98 30.58 0.69 3.61
C TYR A 98 29.93 0.35 2.24
N TRP A 99 29.56 1.35 1.45
CA TRP A 99 28.93 1.14 0.14
C TRP A 99 29.90 0.70 -0.95
N ARG A 100 31.21 0.92 -0.79
CA ARG A 100 32.20 0.63 -1.84
C ARG A 100 32.22 -0.86 -2.19
N ASP A 101 32.16 -1.69 -1.17
CA ASP A 101 32.13 -3.16 -1.29
C ASP A 101 30.74 -3.69 -1.67
N GLY A 102 29.73 -2.81 -1.72
CA GLY A 102 28.40 -3.14 -2.21
C GLY A 102 27.36 -3.40 -1.13
N PHE A 103 27.69 -3.26 0.15
CA PHE A 103 26.78 -3.51 1.29
C PHE A 103 26.06 -2.25 1.78
N PHE A 104 25.57 -1.44 0.84
CA PHE A 104 24.71 -0.30 1.14
C PHE A 104 23.25 -0.71 1.35
N GLY A 105 22.43 0.21 1.87
CA GLY A 105 21.05 -0.01 2.25
C GLY A 105 20.20 -0.63 1.14
N ARG A 106 19.62 -1.80 1.41
CA ARG A 106 18.61 -2.41 0.52
C ARG A 106 17.43 -2.96 1.28
N GLY A 107 16.31 -3.04 0.57
CA GLY A 107 15.14 -3.75 1.02
C GLY A 107 14.18 -2.89 1.83
N PHE A 108 13.18 -3.55 2.41
CA PHE A 108 12.16 -2.92 3.24
C PHE A 108 12.71 -2.23 4.48
N ILE A 109 13.85 -2.70 5.01
CA ILE A 109 14.44 -2.21 6.26
C ILE A 109 15.84 -1.62 6.10
N GLN A 110 16.29 -1.42 4.85
CA GLN A 110 17.60 -0.83 4.53
C GLN A 110 18.77 -1.54 5.23
N ILE A 111 18.89 -2.86 5.06
CA ILE A 111 20.05 -3.59 5.61
C ILE A 111 21.35 -3.05 5.04
N THR A 112 22.33 -2.85 5.91
CA THR A 112 23.67 -2.28 5.60
C THR A 112 24.73 -3.13 6.28
N HIS A 113 25.98 -3.02 5.81
CA HIS A 113 27.16 -3.73 6.32
C HIS A 113 27.18 -5.24 5.99
N GLU A 114 28.34 -5.74 5.58
CA GLU A 114 28.56 -7.12 5.15
C GLU A 114 28.11 -8.13 6.21
N GLU A 115 28.40 -7.86 7.48
CA GLU A 115 28.12 -8.76 8.60
C GLU A 115 26.62 -8.98 8.81
N ASN A 116 25.78 -8.01 8.41
CA ASN A 116 24.33 -8.19 8.45
C ASN A 116 23.85 -9.00 7.24
N TYR A 117 24.43 -8.77 6.06
CA TYR A 117 24.13 -9.56 4.86
C TYR A 117 24.48 -11.04 5.08
N ASP A 118 25.65 -11.31 5.66
CA ASP A 118 26.14 -12.64 6.02
C ASP A 118 25.20 -13.33 7.02
N ARG A 119 24.97 -12.70 8.19
CA ARG A 119 24.11 -13.26 9.25
C ARG A 119 22.69 -13.56 8.78
N LEU A 120 22.08 -12.64 8.00
CA LEU A 120 20.74 -12.85 7.46
C LEU A 120 20.73 -13.86 6.33
N GLY A 121 21.80 -13.90 5.53
CA GLY A 121 21.96 -14.86 4.45
C GLY A 121 22.01 -16.28 4.99
N ASP A 122 22.88 -16.53 5.97
CA ASP A 122 23.00 -17.79 6.69
C ASP A 122 21.67 -18.19 7.33
N ARG A 123 21.02 -17.26 8.04
CA ARG A 123 19.76 -17.55 8.73
C ARG A 123 18.63 -17.91 7.77
N LEU A 124 18.60 -17.32 6.58
CA LEU A 124 17.51 -17.49 5.61
C LEU A 124 17.83 -18.54 4.54
N ASP A 125 19.04 -19.11 4.54
CA ASP A 125 19.57 -19.97 3.49
C ASP A 125 19.54 -19.27 2.12
N ILE A 126 20.08 -18.04 2.09
CA ILE A 126 20.15 -17.20 0.88
C ILE A 126 21.56 -16.59 0.83
N ASP A 127 22.29 -16.87 -0.24
CA ASP A 127 23.57 -16.19 -0.48
C ASP A 127 23.34 -14.69 -0.79
N LEU A 128 23.40 -13.88 0.27
CA LEU A 128 23.25 -12.43 0.26
C LEU A 128 24.60 -11.72 0.17
N VAL A 129 25.70 -12.37 0.54
CA VAL A 129 27.05 -11.80 0.48
C VAL A 129 27.51 -11.67 -0.97
N ASN A 130 27.41 -12.74 -1.76
CA ASN A 130 27.80 -12.67 -3.17
C ASN A 130 26.69 -12.11 -4.06
N ASN A 131 25.44 -12.07 -3.57
CA ASN A 131 24.30 -11.55 -4.33
C ASN A 131 23.46 -10.53 -3.53
N PRO A 132 24.03 -9.39 -3.09
CA PRO A 132 23.36 -8.44 -2.20
C PRO A 132 22.11 -7.79 -2.81
N SER A 133 21.99 -7.79 -4.14
CA SER A 133 20.79 -7.30 -4.84
C SER A 133 19.54 -8.14 -4.55
N LYS A 134 19.67 -9.40 -4.13
CA LYS A 134 18.54 -10.26 -3.72
C LYS A 134 17.72 -9.64 -2.58
N ALA A 135 18.32 -8.79 -1.74
CA ALA A 135 17.59 -8.07 -0.69
C ALA A 135 16.51 -7.08 -1.21
N LEU A 136 16.51 -6.79 -2.52
CA LEU A 136 15.49 -5.97 -3.19
C LEU A 136 14.33 -6.79 -3.77
N ASP A 137 14.43 -8.12 -3.79
CA ASP A 137 13.28 -8.95 -4.10
C ASP A 137 12.24 -8.83 -2.97
N PRO A 138 10.95 -8.52 -3.24
CA PRO A 138 9.95 -8.30 -2.20
C PRO A 138 9.81 -9.45 -1.20
N LEU A 139 9.87 -10.70 -1.67
CA LEU A 139 9.73 -11.88 -0.81
C LEU A 139 10.94 -12.02 0.12
N ILE A 140 12.15 -11.94 -0.43
CA ILE A 140 13.39 -12.00 0.36
C ILE A 140 13.46 -10.82 1.34
N SER A 141 13.07 -9.63 0.90
CA SER A 141 13.05 -8.43 1.73
C SER A 141 12.10 -8.55 2.92
N ALA A 142 10.91 -9.11 2.70
CA ALA A 142 9.96 -9.38 3.78
C ALA A 142 10.50 -10.42 4.77
N ARG A 143 11.15 -11.49 4.28
CA ARG A 143 11.81 -12.50 5.13
C ARG A 143 12.91 -11.87 5.98
N ILE A 144 13.75 -11.03 5.39
CA ILE A 144 14.79 -10.27 6.10
C ILE A 144 14.18 -9.41 7.20
N ALA A 145 13.14 -8.63 6.90
CA ALA A 145 12.52 -7.74 7.89
C ALA A 145 11.88 -8.54 9.03
N ILE A 146 11.06 -9.54 8.72
CA ILE A 146 10.31 -10.32 9.72
C ILE A 146 11.26 -11.11 10.61
N VAL A 147 12.16 -11.91 10.04
CA VAL A 147 13.09 -12.74 10.82
C VAL A 147 14.10 -11.88 11.55
N GLY A 148 14.64 -10.85 10.89
CA GLY A 148 15.61 -9.94 11.50
C GLY A 148 15.06 -9.20 12.72
N MET A 149 13.80 -8.75 12.68
CA MET A 149 13.16 -8.10 13.82
C MET A 149 12.72 -9.11 14.91
N ALA A 150 12.19 -10.27 14.51
CA ALA A 150 11.73 -11.28 15.46
C ALA A 150 12.87 -11.89 16.27
N GLU A 151 14.04 -12.09 15.65
CA GLU A 151 15.21 -12.73 16.27
C GLU A 151 16.29 -11.73 16.70
N GLY A 152 16.14 -10.45 16.35
CA GLY A 152 17.07 -9.39 16.73
C GLY A 152 18.39 -9.42 15.97
N LEU A 153 18.39 -9.93 14.73
CA LEU A 153 19.61 -10.15 13.96
C LEU A 153 20.29 -8.85 13.54
N PHE A 154 19.57 -7.73 13.44
CA PHE A 154 20.17 -6.43 13.14
C PHE A 154 21.03 -5.87 14.30
N THR A 155 20.84 -6.39 15.51
CA THR A 155 21.48 -5.85 16.74
C THR A 155 22.28 -6.90 17.50
N ASN A 156 22.56 -8.05 16.87
CA ASN A 156 23.21 -9.22 17.50
C ASN A 156 22.43 -9.71 18.74
N GLY A 157 21.10 -9.79 18.63
CA GLY A 157 20.21 -10.29 19.67
C GLY A 157 19.91 -9.32 20.82
N ARG A 158 20.49 -8.11 20.80
CA ARG A 158 20.29 -7.09 21.86
C ARG A 158 18.87 -6.53 21.88
N HIS A 159 18.26 -6.38 20.71
CA HIS A 159 16.91 -5.86 20.53
C HIS A 159 16.15 -6.74 19.55
N LYS A 160 15.07 -7.35 20.01
CA LYS A 160 14.13 -8.17 19.23
C LYS A 160 12.69 -7.89 19.66
N LEU A 161 11.73 -8.28 18.83
CA LEU A 161 10.31 -7.98 19.06
C LEU A 161 9.79 -8.45 20.43
N SER A 162 10.22 -9.62 20.91
CA SER A 162 9.78 -10.17 22.21
C SER A 162 10.25 -9.37 23.43
N ASP A 163 11.29 -8.55 23.30
CA ASP A 163 11.74 -7.67 24.39
C ASP A 163 10.78 -6.48 24.60
N TYR A 164 10.09 -6.06 23.53
CA TYR A 164 9.20 -4.89 23.52
C TYR A 164 7.71 -5.24 23.52
N PHE A 165 7.37 -6.45 23.11
CA PHE A 165 5.99 -6.91 23.01
C PHE A 165 5.90 -8.34 23.55
N ASN A 166 5.38 -8.45 24.76
CA ASN A 166 5.14 -9.72 25.44
C ASN A 166 3.93 -9.59 26.39
N ALA A 167 3.76 -10.51 27.33
CA ALA A 167 2.64 -10.49 28.27
C ALA A 167 2.65 -9.32 29.26
N LYS A 168 3.83 -8.71 29.49
CA LYS A 168 4.03 -7.63 30.47
C LYS A 168 4.44 -6.30 29.84
N VAL A 169 4.94 -6.34 28.60
CA VAL A 169 5.49 -5.17 27.90
C VAL A 169 4.73 -4.97 26.59
N ASP A 170 4.38 -3.71 26.33
CA ASP A 170 3.89 -3.21 25.04
C ASP A 170 4.52 -1.84 24.81
N ASP A 171 5.70 -1.83 24.19
CA ASP A 171 6.54 -0.64 24.02
C ASP A 171 6.88 -0.40 22.54
N PRO A 172 5.94 0.17 21.77
CA PRO A 172 6.19 0.49 20.38
C PRO A 172 7.22 1.61 20.18
N GLU A 173 7.44 2.51 21.15
CA GLU A 173 8.45 3.55 21.04
C GLU A 173 9.86 2.96 21.18
N GLY A 174 10.11 2.18 22.24
CA GLY A 174 11.40 1.52 22.48
C GLY A 174 11.77 0.51 21.40
N SER A 175 10.78 -0.14 20.77
CA SER A 175 11.00 -1.11 19.68
C SER A 175 11.76 -0.55 18.47
N ARG A 176 11.85 0.78 18.33
CA ARG A 176 12.67 1.40 17.28
C ARG A 176 14.13 0.94 17.33
N ALA A 177 14.62 0.59 18.52
CA ALA A 177 16.00 0.14 18.74
C ALA A 177 16.37 -1.13 17.96
N ILE A 178 15.38 -1.92 17.55
CA ILE A 178 15.57 -3.11 16.71
C ILE A 178 16.19 -2.74 15.35
N VAL A 179 15.82 -1.59 14.79
CA VAL A 179 16.17 -1.21 13.41
C VAL A 179 17.20 -0.10 13.38
N ASN A 180 17.00 1.00 14.11
CA ASN A 180 17.87 2.17 14.01
C ASN A 180 17.87 3.02 15.30
N GLY A 181 18.10 2.38 16.45
CA GLY A 181 18.20 3.08 17.74
C GLY A 181 16.89 3.76 18.12
N THR A 182 16.90 5.05 18.48
CA THR A 182 15.70 5.78 18.92
C THR A 182 15.24 6.85 17.93
N ASP A 183 15.81 6.91 16.72
CA ASP A 183 15.46 7.95 15.76
C ASP A 183 14.00 7.79 15.29
N LYS A 184 13.26 8.89 15.34
CA LYS A 184 11.83 8.98 15.02
C LYS A 184 10.93 7.98 15.77
N ALA A 185 11.36 7.46 16.92
CA ALA A 185 10.65 6.45 17.69
C ALA A 185 9.17 6.80 17.93
N LYS A 186 8.87 8.01 18.41
CA LYS A 186 7.49 8.50 18.63
C LYS A 186 6.63 8.52 17.37
N LEU A 187 7.21 8.93 16.25
CA LEU A 187 6.50 8.98 14.97
C LEU A 187 6.15 7.57 14.50
N ILE A 188 7.11 6.64 14.62
CA ILE A 188 6.93 5.25 14.22
C ILE A 188 5.94 4.53 15.14
N ALA A 189 5.93 4.84 16.44
CA ALA A 189 4.90 4.37 17.37
C ALA A 189 3.50 4.85 16.95
N GLY A 190 3.39 6.06 16.40
CA GLY A 190 2.14 6.55 15.79
C GLY A 190 1.70 5.72 14.57
N TYR A 191 2.64 5.32 13.70
CA TYR A 191 2.34 4.40 12.60
C TYR A 191 1.95 3.00 13.10
N HIS A 192 2.65 2.47 14.11
CA HIS A 192 2.33 1.21 14.76
C HIS A 192 0.89 1.19 15.24
N LYS A 193 0.44 2.24 15.92
CA LYS A 193 -0.96 2.36 16.35
C LYS A 193 -1.92 2.24 15.18
N ASN A 194 -1.69 2.97 14.08
CA ASN A 194 -2.58 2.91 12.91
C ASN A 194 -2.65 1.51 12.30
N PHE A 195 -1.50 0.81 12.20
CA PHE A 195 -1.47 -0.56 11.71
C PHE A 195 -2.15 -1.53 12.68
N LEU A 196 -1.96 -1.39 13.99
CA LEU A 196 -2.60 -2.22 14.98
C LEU A 196 -4.12 -2.06 14.96
N ASP A 197 -4.62 -0.81 14.91
CA ASP A 197 -6.05 -0.51 14.77
C ASP A 197 -6.64 -1.20 13.51
N ALA A 198 -5.90 -1.19 12.39
CA ALA A 198 -6.31 -1.83 11.14
C ALA A 198 -6.35 -3.36 11.25
N ILE A 199 -5.33 -3.96 11.88
CA ILE A 199 -5.26 -5.40 12.11
C ILE A 199 -6.42 -5.83 13.01
N ASP A 200 -6.67 -5.11 14.09
CA ASP A 200 -7.72 -5.42 15.05
C ASP A 200 -9.11 -5.31 14.42
N ALA A 201 -9.37 -4.25 13.65
CA ALA A 201 -10.62 -4.10 12.89
C ALA A 201 -10.84 -5.24 11.87
N ALA A 202 -9.77 -5.80 11.33
CA ALA A 202 -9.83 -6.88 10.34
C ALA A 202 -9.71 -8.29 10.92
N SER A 203 -9.51 -8.42 12.23
CA SER A 203 -9.34 -9.70 12.94
C SER A 203 -10.68 -10.39 13.27
N VAL A 204 -11.78 -9.64 13.19
CA VAL A 204 -13.15 -10.14 13.40
C VAL A 204 -13.75 -10.53 12.05
N GLU A 205 -14.33 -11.73 11.98
CA GLU A 205 -15.23 -12.09 10.89
C GLU A 205 -16.50 -11.26 11.07
N VAL A 206 -16.68 -10.23 10.24
CA VAL A 206 -18.00 -9.60 10.12
C VAL A 206 -18.85 -10.62 9.36
N PRO A 207 -19.94 -11.15 9.95
CA PRO A 207 -20.87 -11.95 9.17
C PRO A 207 -21.30 -11.09 8.00
N VAL A 208 -21.14 -11.62 6.78
CA VAL A 208 -21.70 -11.00 5.60
C VAL A 208 -23.19 -10.88 5.90
N SER A 209 -23.70 -9.68 6.19
CA SER A 209 -25.14 -9.51 6.15
C SER A 209 -25.49 -9.90 4.73
N ASP A 210 -26.28 -10.97 4.55
CA ASP A 210 -26.81 -11.33 3.25
C ASP A 210 -27.32 -10.03 2.64
N ALA A 211 -26.57 -9.50 1.66
CA ALA A 211 -27.10 -8.44 0.83
C ALA A 211 -28.30 -9.13 0.21
N ASN A 212 -29.51 -8.80 0.68
CA ASN A 212 -30.72 -9.49 0.32
C ASN A 212 -30.67 -9.75 -1.19
N ALA A 213 -30.47 -11.00 -1.61
CA ALA A 213 -30.43 -11.33 -3.03
C ALA A 213 -31.78 -10.97 -3.69
N ALA A 214 -32.83 -10.84 -2.86
CA ALA A 214 -34.13 -10.28 -3.22
C ALA A 214 -34.14 -8.79 -3.62
N LEU A 215 -33.13 -7.99 -3.22
CA LEU A 215 -32.94 -6.61 -3.69
C LEU A 215 -32.03 -6.52 -4.92
N ALA A 216 -31.42 -7.63 -5.33
CA ALA A 216 -30.59 -7.77 -6.52
C ALA A 216 -31.30 -8.54 -7.65
N THR A 217 -32.63 -8.56 -7.67
CA THR A 217 -33.37 -8.90 -8.89
C THR A 217 -33.34 -7.69 -9.81
N ALA A 218 -32.79 -7.86 -11.02
CA ALA A 218 -32.91 -6.86 -12.06
C ALA A 218 -34.39 -6.52 -12.29
N ASP A 219 -34.70 -5.23 -12.37
CA ASP A 219 -36.05 -4.77 -12.71
C ASP A 219 -36.31 -5.15 -14.18
N ASP A 220 -36.96 -6.29 -14.43
CA ASP A 220 -37.25 -6.87 -15.75
C ASP A 220 -38.33 -6.08 -16.52
N VAL A 221 -38.29 -4.75 -16.43
CA VAL A 221 -39.21 -3.85 -17.10
C VAL A 221 -38.52 -3.26 -18.32
N LYS A 222 -39.31 -3.01 -19.38
CA LYS A 222 -38.84 -2.32 -20.58
C LYS A 222 -38.04 -1.07 -20.18
N PRO A 223 -36.92 -0.73 -20.85
CA PRO A 223 -36.04 0.37 -20.44
C PRO A 223 -36.77 1.69 -20.17
N SER A 224 -37.85 1.97 -20.90
CA SER A 224 -38.71 3.16 -20.72
C SER A 224 -39.45 3.24 -19.38
N ALA A 225 -39.56 2.15 -18.63
CA ALA A 225 -40.24 2.08 -17.35
C ALA A 225 -39.29 2.02 -16.14
N SER A 226 -38.03 1.65 -16.33
CA SER A 226 -37.05 1.49 -15.24
C SER A 226 -36.71 2.82 -14.56
N GLY A 227 -36.83 2.86 -13.23
CA GLY A 227 -36.51 4.04 -12.41
C GLY A 227 -35.03 4.45 -12.50
N SER A 228 -34.14 3.46 -12.57
CA SER A 228 -32.68 3.65 -12.66
C SER A 228 -32.24 4.25 -14.00
N VAL A 229 -32.91 3.86 -15.09
CA VAL A 229 -32.67 4.43 -16.43
C VAL A 229 -33.22 5.86 -16.50
N LYS A 230 -34.39 6.11 -15.90
CA LYS A 230 -34.95 7.47 -15.77
C LYS A 230 -34.06 8.39 -14.95
N SER A 231 -33.46 7.92 -13.85
CA SER A 231 -32.54 8.73 -13.04
C SER A 231 -31.23 9.02 -13.77
N LEU A 232 -30.71 8.07 -14.55
CA LEU A 232 -29.50 8.25 -15.35
C LEU A 232 -29.71 9.29 -16.46
N ILE A 233 -30.82 9.19 -17.21
CA ILE A 233 -31.19 10.14 -18.27
C ILE A 233 -31.55 11.52 -17.67
N GLY A 234 -32.30 11.55 -16.57
CA GLY A 234 -32.63 12.79 -15.86
C GLY A 234 -31.38 13.52 -15.37
N GLY A 235 -30.38 12.78 -14.87
CA GLY A 235 -29.09 13.32 -14.47
C GLY A 235 -28.28 13.89 -15.63
N THR A 236 -28.22 13.20 -16.77
CA THR A 236 -27.50 13.70 -17.95
C THR A 236 -28.19 14.89 -18.60
N VAL A 237 -29.52 14.87 -18.75
CA VAL A 237 -30.30 16.00 -19.29
C VAL A 237 -30.23 17.20 -18.34
N GLY A 238 -30.37 17.00 -17.03
CA GLY A 238 -30.24 18.07 -16.04
C GLY A 238 -28.87 18.75 -16.09
N THR A 239 -27.80 17.97 -16.22
CA THR A 239 -26.42 18.50 -16.31
C THR A 239 -26.19 19.26 -17.61
N ALA A 240 -26.74 18.79 -18.74
CA ALA A 240 -26.64 19.47 -20.03
C ALA A 240 -27.42 20.80 -20.06
N VAL A 241 -28.63 20.84 -19.48
CA VAL A 241 -29.45 22.06 -19.38
C VAL A 241 -28.80 23.10 -18.49
N VAL A 242 -28.26 22.69 -17.33
CA VAL A 242 -27.52 23.60 -16.44
C VAL A 242 -26.27 24.16 -17.13
N SER A 243 -25.55 23.35 -17.92
CA SER A 243 -24.38 23.81 -18.66
C SER A 243 -24.72 24.85 -19.75
N ALA A 244 -25.89 24.74 -20.38
CA ALA A 244 -26.36 25.71 -21.39
C ALA A 244 -26.83 27.05 -20.78
N VAL A 245 -27.39 27.04 -19.57
CA VAL A 245 -27.92 28.24 -18.91
C VAL A 245 -26.83 29.08 -18.24
N VAL A 246 -25.74 28.45 -17.77
CA VAL A 246 -24.72 29.13 -16.94
C VAL A 246 -23.47 29.54 -17.74
N GLY A 247 -23.32 29.13 -19.01
CA GLY A 247 -22.02 29.11 -19.69
C GLY A 247 -21.88 29.74 -21.08
N VAL A 248 -22.83 30.56 -21.57
CA VAL A 248 -22.71 31.13 -22.93
C VAL A 248 -22.30 32.60 -22.89
N ASN A 249 -21.01 32.87 -23.07
CA ASN A 249 -20.47 34.23 -23.27
C ASN A 249 -19.68 34.38 -24.58
N ASN A 250 -19.64 33.34 -25.43
CA ASN A 250 -19.08 33.45 -26.78
C ASN A 250 -19.76 32.48 -27.80
N PRO A 251 -19.60 32.71 -29.11
CA PRO A 251 -20.27 31.94 -30.18
C PRO A 251 -19.90 30.45 -30.22
N TRP A 252 -18.68 30.09 -29.82
CA TRP A 252 -18.21 28.71 -29.77
C TRP A 252 -18.82 27.94 -28.60
N ALA A 253 -18.96 28.59 -27.43
CA ALA A 253 -19.66 28.03 -26.29
C ALA A 253 -21.14 27.80 -26.59
N PHE A 254 -21.77 28.68 -27.38
CA PHE A 254 -23.12 28.45 -27.90
C PHE A 254 -23.18 27.24 -28.84
N GLY A 255 -22.23 27.13 -29.78
CA GLY A 255 -22.14 26.00 -30.72
C GLY A 255 -21.99 24.64 -30.02
N VAL A 256 -21.12 24.55 -29.02
CA VAL A 256 -20.94 23.32 -28.23
C VAL A 256 -22.18 22.98 -27.40
N SER A 257 -22.81 23.99 -26.80
CA SER A 257 -24.04 23.79 -26.01
C SER A 257 -25.21 23.33 -26.88
N ALA A 258 -25.36 23.90 -28.08
CA ALA A 258 -26.37 23.47 -29.05
C ALA A 258 -26.12 22.03 -29.53
N LEU A 259 -24.87 21.65 -29.78
CA LEU A 259 -24.51 20.28 -30.15
C LEU A 259 -24.84 19.27 -29.02
N LEU A 260 -24.53 19.60 -27.77
CA LEU A 260 -24.84 18.75 -26.62
C LEU A 260 -26.35 18.60 -26.40
N LEU A 261 -27.13 19.66 -26.61
CA LEU A 261 -28.59 19.60 -26.55
C LEU A 261 -29.16 18.74 -27.68
N LEU A 262 -28.62 18.82 -28.90
CA LEU A 262 -29.03 17.96 -30.02
C LEU A 262 -28.68 16.49 -29.78
N LEU A 263 -27.50 16.19 -29.24
CA LEU A 263 -27.12 14.83 -28.84
C LEU A 263 -28.02 14.30 -27.73
N GLY A 264 -28.33 15.12 -26.71
CA GLY A 264 -29.26 14.79 -25.65
C GLY A 264 -30.68 14.53 -26.16
N ALA A 265 -31.20 15.41 -27.02
CA ALA A 265 -32.51 15.25 -27.65
C ALA A 265 -32.55 14.01 -28.56
N GLY A 266 -31.47 13.74 -29.30
CA GLY A 266 -31.33 12.53 -30.11
C GLY A 266 -31.33 11.26 -29.28
N ALA A 267 -30.62 11.24 -28.15
CA ALA A 267 -30.63 10.12 -27.21
C ALA A 267 -32.03 9.89 -26.61
N VAL A 268 -32.72 10.96 -26.20
CA VAL A 268 -34.11 10.89 -25.71
C VAL A 268 -35.07 10.40 -26.80
N TYR A 269 -34.93 10.86 -28.04
CA TYR A 269 -35.76 10.42 -29.17
C TYR A 269 -35.51 8.95 -29.52
N MET A 270 -34.25 8.51 -29.61
CA MET A 270 -33.92 7.10 -29.88
C MET A 270 -34.44 6.17 -28.77
N PHE A 271 -34.43 6.65 -27.53
CA PHE A 271 -34.98 5.94 -26.39
C PHE A 271 -36.52 5.89 -26.41
N ALA A 272 -37.19 7.03 -26.61
CA ALA A 272 -38.66 7.11 -26.66
C ALA A 272 -39.25 6.36 -27.86
N SER A 273 -38.52 6.28 -28.98
CA SER A 273 -38.94 5.54 -30.18
C SER A 273 -38.59 4.05 -30.14
N GLY A 274 -37.97 3.55 -29.06
CA GLY A 274 -37.63 2.14 -28.89
C GLY A 274 -36.53 1.63 -29.83
N ARG A 275 -35.74 2.54 -30.43
CA ARG A 275 -34.69 2.22 -31.42
C ARG A 275 -33.35 1.85 -30.78
N TRP A 276 -33.27 1.82 -29.46
CA TRP A 276 -32.09 1.39 -28.72
C TRP A 276 -32.33 0.01 -28.10
N SER A 277 -31.53 -0.98 -28.50
CA SER A 277 -31.49 -2.31 -27.87
C SER A 277 -30.08 -2.58 -27.33
N VAL A 278 -29.99 -3.05 -26.10
CA VAL A 278 -28.74 -3.50 -25.48
C VAL A 278 -28.78 -5.01 -25.46
N ASN A 279 -28.12 -5.65 -26.43
CA ASN A 279 -28.00 -7.11 -26.45
C ASN A 279 -26.90 -7.54 -25.48
N ARG A 280 -27.25 -8.37 -24.49
CA ARG A 280 -26.27 -9.00 -23.60
C ARG A 280 -25.57 -10.15 -24.33
N LEU A 281 -24.25 -10.25 -24.19
CA LEU A 281 -23.55 -11.50 -24.46
C LEU A 281 -23.96 -12.50 -23.37
N LYS A 282 -24.50 -13.66 -23.77
CA LYS A 282 -24.75 -14.77 -22.84
C LYS A 282 -23.41 -15.42 -22.51
N GLU A 283 -23.11 -15.55 -21.22
CA GLU A 283 -21.95 -16.30 -20.73
C GLU A 283 -22.09 -17.79 -21.11
N ILE A 284 -20.97 -18.41 -21.49
CA ILE A 284 -20.80 -19.85 -21.75
C ILE A 284 -20.36 -20.51 -20.45
#